data_AF-A0A6M4A4Y6-F1
#
_entry.id   AF-A0A6M4A4Y6-F1
#
_cell.length_a   1.000
_cell.length_b   1.000
_cell.length_c   1.000
_cell.angle_alpha   90.00
_cell.angle_beta   90.00
_cell.angle_gamma   90.00
#
_symmetry.space_group_name_H-M   'P 1'
#
loop_
_entity.id
_entity.type
_entity.pdbx_description
1 polymer ?
#
loop_
_entity_poly.entity_id
_entity_poly.type
_entity_poly.pdbx_seq_one_letter_code
_entity_poly.pdbx_strand_id
1 'polypeptide(L)'
;MLSSFKKRRDIEDTIVISLEAAHTHTAAHRENWRLGEEKTWNLDQNHGQILFTFADGMQALAPVQIIGTLNPEDEMFTWAWRHPTVLAALQKNALRVKAFGKQHSG
;
A
#
# COMPACT_ATOMS: atom_id res chain seq x y z
N MET A 1 9.78 1.29 -43.87
CA MET A 1 8.57 1.11 -43.02
C MET A 1 8.92 0.16 -41.89
N LEU A 2 8.93 0.64 -40.65
CA LEU A 2 8.96 -0.22 -39.45
C LEU A 2 8.08 0.47 -38.41
N SER A 3 6.80 0.10 -38.38
CA SER A 3 5.94 0.46 -37.26
C SER A 3 6.30 -0.45 -36.09
N SER A 4 7.07 0.08 -35.15
CA SER A 4 7.28 -0.58 -33.85
C SER A 4 5.98 -0.44 -33.07
N PHE A 5 5.05 -1.36 -33.30
CA PHE A 5 3.94 -1.58 -32.38
C PHE A 5 4.51 -2.20 -31.12
N LYS A 6 4.82 -1.35 -30.13
CA LYS A 6 5.15 -1.77 -28.78
C LYS A 6 3.95 -2.56 -28.26
N LYS A 7 4.04 -3.89 -28.25
CA LYS A 7 3.01 -4.81 -27.73
C LYS A 7 2.68 -4.32 -26.31
N ARG A 8 1.47 -3.80 -26.10
CA ARG A 8 0.98 -3.53 -24.74
C ARG A 8 1.06 -4.86 -24.00
N ARG A 9 1.79 -4.89 -22.88
CA ARG A 9 1.72 -6.04 -21.97
C ARG A 9 0.25 -6.28 -21.64
N ASP A 10 -0.14 -7.55 -21.60
CA ASP A 10 -1.47 -7.90 -21.16
C ASP A 10 -1.69 -7.37 -19.74
N ILE A 11 -2.89 -6.85 -19.48
CA ILE A 11 -3.25 -6.32 -18.16
C ILE A 11 -3.24 -7.48 -17.16
N GLU A 12 -3.68 -8.65 -17.57
CA GLU A 12 -3.67 -9.88 -16.76
C GLU A 12 -2.24 -10.26 -16.35
N ASP A 13 -1.30 -10.30 -17.29
CA ASP A 13 0.13 -10.54 -17.01
C ASP A 13 0.68 -9.51 -16.02
N THR A 14 0.30 -8.24 -16.19
CA THR A 14 0.78 -7.14 -15.33
C THR A 14 0.24 -7.29 -13.91
N ILE A 15 -1.02 -7.69 -13.74
CA ILE A 15 -1.64 -7.95 -12.43
C ILE A 15 -0.92 -9.10 -11.74
N VAL A 16 -0.73 -10.23 -12.44
CA VAL A 16 -0.06 -11.42 -11.89
C VAL A 16 1.36 -11.07 -11.43
N ILE A 17 2.17 -10.43 -12.29
CA ILE A 17 3.54 -10.03 -11.93
C ILE A 17 3.55 -9.07 -10.74
N SER A 18 2.62 -8.13 -10.68
CA SER A 18 2.54 -7.16 -9.58
C SER A 18 2.15 -7.84 -8.26
N LEU A 19 1.27 -8.83 -8.32
CA LEU A 19 0.85 -9.63 -7.16
C LEU A 19 2.01 -10.47 -6.62
N GLU A 20 2.73 -11.18 -7.49
CA GLU A 20 3.89 -11.98 -7.11
C GLU A 20 5.00 -11.13 -6.47
N ALA A 21 5.24 -9.93 -7.01
CA ALA A 21 6.17 -8.98 -6.42
C ALA A 21 5.71 -8.52 -5.02
N ALA A 22 4.41 -8.24 -4.85
CA ALA A 22 3.86 -7.86 -3.54
C ALA A 22 3.98 -8.99 -2.51
N HIS A 23 3.73 -10.25 -2.92
CA HIS A 23 3.93 -11.42 -2.06
C HIS A 23 5.39 -11.58 -1.66
N THR A 24 6.32 -11.46 -2.62
CA THR A 24 7.76 -11.56 -2.36
C THR A 24 8.24 -10.49 -1.37
N HIS A 25 7.85 -9.23 -1.58
CA HIS A 25 8.19 -8.15 -0.64
C HIS A 25 7.60 -8.40 0.75
N THR A 26 6.35 -8.84 0.82
CA THR A 26 5.70 -9.16 2.09
C THR A 26 6.45 -10.28 2.81
N ALA A 27 6.80 -11.37 2.12
CA ALA A 27 7.56 -12.48 2.69
C ALA A 27 8.92 -12.03 3.25
N ALA A 28 9.66 -11.20 2.49
CA ALA A 28 10.93 -10.65 2.96
C ALA A 28 10.77 -9.78 4.22
N HIS A 29 9.67 -9.03 4.35
CA HIS A 29 9.37 -8.26 5.56
C HIS A 29 8.98 -9.15 6.75
N ARG A 30 8.29 -10.27 6.51
CA ARG A 30 8.01 -11.27 7.55
C ARG A 30 9.30 -11.88 8.07
N GLU A 31 10.17 -12.33 7.19
CA GLU A 31 11.43 -13.01 7.57
C GLU A 31 12.40 -12.05 8.27
N ASN A 32 12.59 -10.85 7.73
CA ASN A 32 13.62 -9.94 8.24
C ASN A 32 13.13 -9.10 9.42
N TRP A 33 11.84 -8.75 9.46
CA TRP A 33 11.29 -7.78 10.42
C TRP A 33 10.13 -8.33 11.24
N ARG A 34 9.86 -9.64 11.13
CA ARG A 34 8.82 -10.35 11.90
C ARG A 34 7.41 -9.77 11.69
N LEU A 35 7.18 -9.12 10.55
CA LEU A 35 5.88 -8.52 10.24
C LEU A 35 4.80 -9.62 10.22
N GLY A 36 3.72 -9.44 10.96
CA GLY A 36 2.66 -10.43 11.20
C GLY A 36 2.83 -11.25 12.49
N GLU A 37 3.97 -11.15 13.18
CA GLU A 37 4.18 -11.74 14.52
C GLU A 37 3.97 -10.72 15.66
N GLU A 38 3.66 -9.46 15.34
CA GLU A 38 3.39 -8.45 16.35
C GLU A 38 2.21 -8.84 17.25
N LYS A 39 2.32 -8.51 18.54
CA LYS A 39 1.23 -8.65 19.49
C LYS A 39 0.20 -7.55 19.30
N THR A 40 0.67 -6.34 19.06
CA THR A 40 -0.16 -5.16 18.78
C THR A 40 0.53 -4.25 17.79
N TRP A 41 -0.27 -3.43 17.11
CA TRP A 41 0.22 -2.31 16.31
C TRP A 41 -0.62 -1.06 16.58
N ASN A 42 -0.02 0.11 16.39
CA ASN A 42 -0.71 1.39 16.50
C ASN A 42 -0.24 2.34 15.39
N LEU A 43 -1.18 3.03 14.76
CA LEU A 43 -0.90 4.05 13.76
C LEU A 43 -1.07 5.44 14.39
N ASP A 44 0.03 6.17 14.52
CA ASP A 44 0.01 7.58 14.88
C ASP A 44 -0.01 8.42 13.60
N GLN A 45 -1.20 8.91 13.25
CA GLN A 45 -1.34 9.74 12.06
C GLN A 45 -0.68 11.12 12.20
N ASN A 46 -0.64 11.68 13.41
CA ASN A 46 -0.10 13.01 13.66
C ASN A 46 1.42 13.02 13.42
N HIS A 47 2.10 11.95 13.81
CA HIS A 47 3.53 11.77 13.58
C HIS A 47 3.85 10.99 12.29
N GLY A 48 2.84 10.42 11.63
CA GLY A 48 2.98 9.68 10.38
C GLY A 48 3.79 8.39 10.53
N GLN A 49 3.60 7.70 11.63
CA GLN A 49 4.37 6.51 12.00
C GLN A 49 3.45 5.37 12.44
N ILE A 50 3.89 4.15 12.13
CA ILE A 50 3.30 2.92 12.65
C ILE A 50 4.28 2.27 13.63
N LEU A 51 3.77 1.91 14.80
CA LEU A 51 4.50 1.21 15.84
C LEU A 51 3.98 -0.23 15.93
N PHE A 52 4.88 -1.19 15.80
CA PHE A 52 4.65 -2.60 16.08
C PHE A 52 5.26 -2.96 17.44
N THR A 53 4.53 -3.70 18.26
CA THR A 53 5.01 -4.23 19.55
C THR A 53 4.90 -5.75 19.57
N PHE A 54 6.00 -6.42 19.89
CA PHE A 54 6.11 -7.88 19.89
C PHE A 54 5.94 -8.45 21.30
N ALA A 55 5.66 -9.76 21.38
CA ALA A 55 5.40 -10.44 22.66
C ALA A 55 6.59 -10.45 23.62
N ASP A 56 7.81 -10.38 23.08
CA ASP A 56 9.08 -10.28 23.80
C ASP A 56 9.41 -8.85 24.27
N GLY A 57 8.54 -7.88 23.98
CA GLY A 57 8.73 -6.46 24.31
C GLY A 57 9.51 -5.67 23.27
N MET A 58 9.99 -6.30 22.18
CA MET A 58 10.61 -5.58 21.07
C MET A 58 9.60 -4.61 20.44
N GLN A 59 10.10 -3.47 19.96
CA GLN A 59 9.30 -2.47 19.24
C GLN A 59 9.95 -2.11 17.91
N ALA A 60 9.14 -1.96 16.87
CA ALA A 60 9.56 -1.49 15.56
C ALA A 60 8.71 -0.29 15.12
N LEU A 61 9.36 0.81 14.78
CA LEU A 61 8.71 2.06 14.38
C LEU A 61 9.10 2.39 12.94
N ALA A 62 8.10 2.68 12.11
CA ALA A 62 8.32 2.96 10.69
C ALA A 62 7.46 4.13 10.18
N PRO A 63 7.94 4.93 9.22
CA PRO A 63 7.12 5.92 8.54
C PRO A 63 6.06 5.24 7.67
N VAL A 64 4.89 5.87 7.52
CA VAL A 64 3.75 5.27 6.81
C VAL A 64 3.05 6.25 5.88
N GLN A 65 2.36 5.70 4.89
CA GLN A 65 1.41 6.39 4.02
C GLN A 65 0.15 5.52 3.90
N ILE A 66 -1.02 6.14 3.78
CA ILE A 66 -2.30 5.42 3.66
C ILE A 66 -2.77 5.50 2.21
N ILE A 67 -3.08 4.35 1.63
CA ILE A 67 -3.63 4.26 0.26
C ILE A 67 -5.16 4.35 0.27
N GLY A 68 -5.79 3.68 1.22
CA GLY A 68 -7.23 3.73 1.47
C GLY A 68 -7.60 2.87 2.67
N THR A 69 -8.88 2.89 3.00
CA THR A 69 -9.48 2.06 4.04
C THR A 69 -10.48 1.10 3.40
N LEU A 70 -10.60 -0.09 3.97
CA LEU A 70 -11.62 -1.06 3.61
C LEU A 70 -12.55 -1.20 4.83
N ASN A 71 -13.84 -0.88 4.66
CA ASN A 71 -14.84 -1.24 5.64
C ASN A 71 -15.26 -2.70 5.39
N PRO A 72 -14.97 -3.66 6.29
CA PRO A 72 -15.36 -5.05 6.09
C PRO A 72 -16.87 -5.28 6.20
N GLU A 73 -17.62 -4.40 6.88
CA GLU A 73 -19.08 -4.56 7.04
C GLU A 73 -19.82 -4.25 5.73
N ASP A 74 -19.38 -3.20 5.02
CA ASP A 74 -20.01 -2.74 3.79
C ASP A 74 -19.24 -3.18 2.52
N GLU A 75 -18.16 -3.94 2.69
CA GLU A 75 -17.18 -4.31 1.64
C GLU A 75 -16.68 -3.12 0.80
N MET A 76 -16.72 -1.92 1.39
CA MET A 76 -16.45 -0.68 0.66
C MET A 76 -15.01 -0.22 0.85
N PHE A 77 -14.30 -0.10 -0.26
CA PHE A 77 -12.98 0.54 -0.29
C PHE A 77 -13.09 2.04 -0.52
N THR A 78 -12.52 2.83 0.39
CA THR A 78 -12.44 4.29 0.27
C THR A 78 -11.00 4.73 0.15
N TRP A 79 -10.67 5.37 -0.97
CA TRP A 79 -9.35 5.97 -1.19
C TRP A 79 -9.01 7.00 -0.13
N ALA A 80 -7.75 7.02 0.31
CA ALA A 80 -7.28 7.94 1.35
C ALA A 80 -7.51 9.42 0.99
N TRP A 81 -7.40 9.80 -0.28
CA TRP A 81 -7.68 11.17 -0.74
C TRP A 81 -9.16 11.57 -0.65
N ARG A 82 -10.06 10.62 -0.36
CA ARG A 82 -11.50 10.84 -0.20
C ARG A 82 -11.96 10.50 1.22
N HIS A 83 -11.07 9.99 2.08
CA HIS A 83 -11.41 9.58 3.43
C HIS A 83 -11.26 10.76 4.40
N PRO A 84 -12.33 11.21 5.08
CA PRO A 84 -12.31 12.45 5.87
C PRO A 84 -11.39 12.40 7.10
N THR A 85 -11.14 11.21 7.63
CA THR A 85 -10.33 11.02 8.84
C THR A 85 -8.86 10.70 8.57
N VAL A 86 -8.46 10.59 7.30
CA VAL A 86 -7.05 10.37 6.93
C VAL A 86 -6.38 11.73 6.77
N LEU A 87 -5.32 11.99 7.55
CA LEU A 87 -4.62 13.27 7.48
C LEU A 87 -3.95 13.47 6.11
N ALA A 88 -4.03 14.68 5.58
CA ALA A 88 -3.49 15.03 4.25
C ALA A 88 -2.01 14.65 4.07
N ALA A 89 -1.21 14.76 5.13
CA ALA A 89 0.21 14.38 5.13
C ALA A 89 0.45 12.90 4.79
N LEU A 90 -0.54 12.02 5.01
CA LEU A 90 -0.44 10.58 4.77
C LEU A 90 -1.06 10.14 3.45
N GLN A 91 -1.58 11.08 2.66
CA GLN A 91 -2.27 10.79 1.40
C GLN A 91 -1.35 10.85 0.18
N LYS A 92 -0.05 11.16 0.33
CA LYS A 92 0.86 11.44 -0.79
C LYS A 92 0.92 10.30 -1.80
N ASN A 93 1.02 9.06 -1.32
CA ASN A 93 1.07 7.90 -2.21
C ASN A 93 -0.27 7.62 -2.88
N ALA A 94 -1.39 7.80 -2.18
CA ALA A 94 -2.71 7.71 -2.78
C ALA A 94 -2.86 8.76 -3.90
N LEU A 95 -2.50 10.01 -3.66
CA LEU A 95 -2.56 11.08 -4.66
C LEU A 95 -1.70 10.78 -5.90
N ARG A 96 -0.55 10.12 -5.75
CA ARG A 96 0.27 9.66 -6.88
C ARG A 96 -0.46 8.61 -7.72
N VAL A 97 -1.12 7.63 -7.08
CA VAL A 97 -1.94 6.63 -7.77
C VAL A 97 -3.08 7.31 -8.54
N LYS A 98 -3.77 8.29 -7.93
CA LYS A 98 -4.80 9.09 -8.58
C LYS A 98 -4.26 9.84 -9.80
N ALA A 99 -3.11 10.49 -9.67
CA ALA A 99 -2.48 11.25 -10.75
C ALA A 99 -2.09 10.34 -11.92
N PHE A 100 -1.47 9.19 -11.62
CA PHE A 100 -1.16 8.16 -12.60
C PHE A 100 -2.42 7.67 -13.32
N GLY A 101 -3.47 7.35 -12.57
CA GLY A 101 -4.76 6.94 -13.13
C GLY A 101 -5.30 7.97 -14.13
N LYS A 102 -5.34 9.25 -13.76
CA LYS A 102 -5.77 10.34 -14.65
C LYS A 102 -4.92 10.48 -15.92
N GLN A 103 -3.62 10.22 -15.82
CA GLN A 103 -2.68 10.34 -16.94
C GLN A 103 -2.83 9.17 -17.94
N HIS A 104 -3.26 8.00 -17.46
CA HIS A 104 -3.27 6.76 -18.25
C HIS A 104 -4.66 6.16 -18.47
N SER A 105 -5.73 6.76 -17.96
CA SER A 105 -7.11 6.36 -18.24
C SER A 105 -7.55 6.87 -19.61
N GLY A 106 -7.05 6.20 -20.66
CA GLY A 106 -7.46 6.33 -22.06
C GLY A 106 -7.67 4.96 -22.70
#